data_AF-A0A437P2C5-F1
#
_entry.id   AF-A0A437P2C5-F1
#
_cell.length_a   1.000
_cell.length_b   1.000
_cell.length_c   1.000
_cell.angle_alpha   90.00
_cell.angle_beta   90.00
_cell.angle_gamma   90.00
#
_symmetry.space_group_name_H-M   'P 1'
#
loop_
_entity.id
_entity.type
_entity.pdbx_description
1 polymer ?
#
loop_
_entity_poly.entity_id
_entity_poly.type
_entity_poly.pdbx_seq_one_letter_code
_entity_poly.pdbx_strand_id
1 'polypeptide(L)'
;MRALKSVLVLVALGYIAISLYYLTTNPGFAEAWSQAQLFGLELRDRSLSTLSSLDPGRFSLGSQEVVLLAVLAAFVLVSLLTAASGRRVGRLVARHVEANNRLLSALIAETASAKQAEAQRVRAYLGIAGITFQQFAPGKRIAVQVEIRNYGATPARALVPDLQILVRTFPDVSSDDGRAEPAEIFPGTLAAGQGRSLVYALDLSAHPNIAERIVGGELALYLRGRIRYEDVLGNPQHLTVNAVTRGQRVNEREPFTLLETGNEAT
;
A
#
# COMPACT_ATOMS: atom_id res chain seq x y z
N MET A 1 -9.98 -28.19 -15.46
CA MET A 1 -9.37 -29.33 -16.19
C MET A 1 -10.11 -30.67 -16.01
N ARG A 2 -10.53 -31.08 -14.80
CA ARG A 2 -11.26 -32.35 -14.59
C ARG A 2 -12.58 -32.47 -15.35
N ALA A 3 -13.38 -31.39 -15.42
CA ALA A 3 -14.66 -31.38 -16.14
C ALA A 3 -14.52 -31.63 -17.66
N LEU A 4 -13.43 -31.15 -18.29
CA LEU A 4 -13.19 -31.37 -19.72
C LEU A 4 -12.91 -32.86 -20.01
N LYS A 5 -12.20 -33.55 -19.11
CA LYS A 5 -11.94 -34.99 -19.22
C LYS A 5 -13.25 -35.79 -19.10
N SER A 6 -14.14 -35.41 -18.19
CA SER A 6 -15.43 -36.09 -18.00
C SER A 6 -16.34 -35.98 -19.23
N VAL A 7 -16.38 -34.81 -19.88
CA VAL A 7 -17.17 -34.62 -21.12
C VAL A 7 -16.59 -35.44 -22.26
N LEU A 8 -15.27 -35.49 -22.41
CA LEU A 8 -14.61 -36.24 -23.48
C LEU A 8 -14.80 -37.76 -23.32
N VAL A 9 -14.81 -38.25 -22.07
CA VAL A 9 -15.15 -39.65 -21.74
C VAL A 9 -16.60 -39.97 -22.06
N LEU A 10 -17.56 -39.07 -21.75
CA LEU A 10 -18.97 -39.29 -22.06
C LEU A 10 -19.24 -39.31 -23.58
N VAL A 11 -18.58 -38.44 -24.35
CA VAL A 11 -18.68 -38.46 -25.82
C VAL A 11 -18.09 -39.75 -26.40
N ALA A 12 -16.95 -40.21 -25.89
CA ALA A 12 -16.35 -41.46 -26.32
C ALA A 12 -17.24 -42.68 -25.98
N LEU A 13 -17.83 -42.73 -24.78
CA LEU A 13 -18.76 -43.79 -24.39
C LEU A 13 -20.05 -43.75 -25.21
N GLY A 14 -20.58 -42.56 -25.51
CA GLY A 14 -21.74 -42.38 -26.38
C GLY A 14 -21.49 -42.88 -27.80
N TYR A 15 -20.32 -42.57 -28.37
CA TYR A 15 -19.91 -43.08 -29.68
C TYR A 15 -19.79 -44.61 -29.69
N ILE A 16 -19.13 -45.19 -28.68
CA ILE A 16 -18.98 -46.65 -28.54
C ILE A 16 -20.34 -47.35 -28.43
N ALA A 17 -21.27 -46.80 -27.62
CA ALA A 17 -22.60 -47.38 -27.45
C ALA A 17 -23.43 -47.34 -28.75
N ILE A 18 -23.36 -46.25 -29.51
CA ILE A 18 -24.05 -46.12 -30.81
C ILE A 18 -23.44 -47.08 -31.84
N SER A 19 -22.11 -47.19 -31.89
CA SER A 19 -21.43 -48.15 -32.77
C SER A 19 -21.81 -49.60 -32.44
N LEU A 20 -21.85 -49.97 -31.15
CA LEU A 20 -22.28 -51.30 -30.69
C LEU A 20 -23.75 -51.60 -31.02
N TYR A 21 -24.63 -50.61 -30.85
CA TYR A 21 -26.04 -50.76 -31.22
C TYR A 21 -26.21 -51.02 -32.72
N TYR A 22 -25.50 -50.27 -33.57
CA TYR A 22 -25.55 -50.47 -35.03
C TYR A 22 -24.95 -51.83 -35.46
N LEU A 23 -23.86 -52.25 -34.82
CA LEU A 23 -23.24 -53.57 -35.06
C LEU A 23 -24.17 -54.74 -34.69
N THR A 24 -25.00 -54.58 -33.67
CA THR A 24 -25.87 -55.66 -33.18
C THR A 24 -27.23 -55.72 -33.86
N THR A 25 -27.71 -54.59 -34.41
CA THR A 25 -29.04 -54.52 -35.06
C THR A 25 -28.99 -54.60 -36.58
N ASN A 26 -27.83 -54.45 -37.22
CA ASN A 26 -27.69 -54.57 -38.67
C ASN A 26 -26.59 -55.60 -39.04
N PRO A 27 -26.96 -56.85 -39.38
CA PRO A 27 -25.98 -57.89 -39.70
C PRO A 27 -25.12 -57.56 -40.94
N GLY A 28 -25.63 -56.74 -41.87
CA GLY A 28 -24.86 -56.26 -43.03
C GLY A 28 -23.78 -55.21 -42.70
N PHE A 29 -23.81 -54.61 -41.50
CA PHE A 29 -22.82 -53.60 -41.11
C PHE A 29 -21.46 -54.21 -40.77
N ALA A 30 -21.43 -55.44 -40.24
CA ALA A 30 -20.19 -56.16 -39.97
C ALA A 30 -19.44 -56.52 -41.27
N GLU A 31 -20.17 -56.95 -42.31
CA GLU A 31 -19.60 -57.18 -43.65
C GLU A 31 -19.12 -55.88 -44.29
N ALA A 32 -19.93 -54.81 -44.26
CA ALA A 32 -19.55 -53.50 -44.79
C ALA A 32 -18.32 -52.89 -44.08
N TRP A 33 -18.19 -53.08 -42.76
CA TRP A 33 -17.03 -52.60 -41.99
C TRP A 33 -15.77 -53.40 -42.29
N SER A 34 -15.89 -54.72 -42.48
CA SER A 34 -14.76 -55.55 -42.93
C SER A 34 -14.28 -55.17 -44.34
N GLN A 35 -15.21 -54.84 -45.24
CA GLN A 35 -14.89 -54.33 -46.58
C GLN A 35 -14.28 -52.93 -46.53
N ALA A 36 -14.74 -52.04 -45.66
CA ALA A 36 -14.20 -50.69 -45.50
C ALA A 36 -12.76 -50.70 -44.94
N GLN A 37 -12.43 -51.62 -44.02
CA GLN A 37 -11.04 -51.80 -43.55
C GLN A 37 -10.11 -52.32 -44.64
N LEU A 38 -10.59 -53.22 -45.50
CA LEU A 38 -9.86 -53.68 -46.69
C LEU A 38 -9.68 -52.54 -47.72
N PHE A 39 -10.71 -51.73 -47.94
CA PHE A 39 -10.67 -50.59 -48.87
C PHE A 39 -9.73 -49.47 -48.41
N GLY A 40 -9.65 -49.23 -47.09
CA GLY A 40 -8.72 -48.25 -46.50
C GLY A 40 -7.24 -48.65 -46.63
N LEU A 41 -6.95 -49.95 -46.74
CA LEU A 41 -5.60 -50.46 -47.00
C LEU A 41 -5.24 -50.39 -48.50
N GLU A 42 -6.19 -50.65 -49.40
CA GLU A 42 -5.97 -50.49 -50.86
C GLU A 42 -5.81 -49.03 -51.31
N LEU A 43 -6.50 -48.08 -50.65
CA LEU A 43 -6.38 -46.65 -50.97
C LEU A 43 -5.01 -46.05 -50.61
N ARG A 44 -4.21 -46.74 -49.80
CA ARG A 44 -2.85 -46.30 -49.45
C ARG A 44 -1.83 -46.54 -50.57
N ASP A 45 -2.11 -47.49 -51.47
CA ASP A 45 -1.23 -47.86 -52.59
C ASP A 45 -1.69 -47.30 -53.96
N ARG A 46 -2.92 -46.77 -54.06
CA ARG A 46 -3.39 -46.15 -55.31
C ARG A 46 -3.01 -44.67 -55.38
N SER A 47 -2.13 -44.35 -56.33
CA SER A 47 -1.69 -43.00 -56.65
C SER A 47 -2.88 -42.09 -57.02
N LEU A 48 -2.79 -40.82 -56.61
CA LEU A 48 -3.76 -39.74 -56.81
C LEU A 48 -4.25 -39.54 -58.26
N SER A 49 -3.65 -40.19 -59.25
CA SER A 49 -4.05 -40.13 -60.66
C SER A 49 -5.29 -40.96 -61.02
N THR A 50 -5.81 -41.81 -60.13
CA THR A 50 -7.05 -42.58 -60.39
C THR A 50 -8.32 -41.94 -59.85
N LEU A 51 -8.23 -40.82 -59.12
CA LEU A 51 -9.41 -40.11 -58.57
C LEU A 51 -10.08 -39.17 -59.59
N SER A 52 -9.48 -38.90 -60.75
CA SER A 52 -10.02 -37.99 -61.77
C SER A 52 -11.01 -38.64 -62.76
N SER A 53 -11.22 -39.96 -62.70
CA SER A 53 -12.17 -40.69 -63.56
C SER A 53 -13.44 -41.17 -62.84
N LEU A 54 -13.67 -40.72 -61.60
CA LEU A 54 -14.90 -41.02 -60.87
C LEU A 54 -16.05 -40.17 -61.42
N ASP A 55 -16.91 -40.85 -62.18
CA ASP A 55 -18.14 -40.34 -62.75
C ASP A 55 -19.09 -39.85 -61.63
N PRO A 56 -19.35 -38.53 -61.48
CA PRO A 56 -20.09 -37.98 -60.35
C PRO A 56 -21.58 -38.38 -60.31
N GLY A 57 -22.08 -39.07 -61.34
CA GLY A 57 -23.49 -39.44 -61.48
C GLY A 57 -23.95 -40.71 -60.75
N ARG A 58 -23.07 -41.44 -60.03
CA ARG A 58 -23.42 -42.77 -59.48
C ARG A 58 -23.52 -42.90 -57.96
N PHE A 59 -23.31 -41.83 -57.19
CA PHE A 59 -23.47 -41.88 -55.74
C PHE A 59 -24.88 -41.41 -55.33
N SER A 60 -25.90 -42.24 -55.58
CA SER A 60 -27.16 -42.09 -54.84
C SER A 60 -26.93 -42.62 -53.43
N LEU A 61 -26.62 -41.73 -52.49
CA LEU A 61 -26.51 -42.09 -51.08
C LEU A 61 -27.80 -42.78 -50.65
N GLY A 62 -27.68 -44.00 -50.11
CA GLY A 62 -28.83 -44.70 -49.56
C GLY A 62 -29.43 -43.89 -48.41
N SER A 63 -30.74 -44.00 -48.17
CA SER A 63 -31.41 -43.28 -47.07
C SER A 63 -30.74 -43.48 -45.71
N GLN A 64 -30.08 -44.63 -45.49
CA GLN A 64 -29.31 -44.93 -44.29
C GLN A 64 -28.01 -44.12 -44.15
N GLU A 65 -27.31 -43.86 -45.25
CA GLU A 65 -26.06 -43.08 -45.25
C GLU A 65 -26.32 -41.60 -44.95
N VAL A 66 -27.45 -41.08 -45.46
CA VAL A 66 -27.92 -39.72 -45.17
C VAL A 66 -28.22 -39.55 -43.67
N VAL A 67 -28.85 -40.56 -43.04
CA VAL A 67 -29.13 -40.54 -41.59
C VAL A 67 -27.82 -40.57 -40.78
N LEU A 68 -26.85 -41.40 -41.16
CA LEU A 68 -25.58 -41.49 -40.45
C LEU A 68 -24.75 -40.20 -40.54
N LEU A 69 -24.72 -39.57 -41.73
CA LEU A 69 -24.10 -38.26 -41.93
C LEU A 69 -24.78 -37.17 -41.09
N ALA A 70 -26.11 -37.18 -41.01
CA ALA A 70 -26.86 -36.23 -40.18
C ALA A 70 -26.55 -36.39 -38.67
N VAL A 71 -26.47 -37.63 -38.19
CA VAL A 71 -26.11 -37.92 -36.79
C VAL A 71 -24.67 -37.45 -36.50
N LEU A 72 -23.73 -37.75 -37.40
CA LEU A 72 -22.34 -37.34 -37.24
C LEU A 72 -22.20 -35.80 -37.23
N ALA A 73 -22.91 -35.11 -38.14
CA ALA A 73 -22.96 -33.66 -38.17
C ALA A 73 -23.54 -33.07 -36.87
N ALA A 74 -24.59 -33.67 -36.32
CA ALA A 74 -25.16 -33.25 -35.04
C ALA A 74 -24.17 -33.43 -33.88
N PHE A 75 -23.43 -34.55 -33.83
CA PHE A 75 -22.39 -34.78 -32.82
C PHE A 75 -21.23 -33.78 -32.91
N VAL A 76 -20.78 -33.47 -34.13
CA VAL A 76 -19.75 -32.45 -34.36
C VAL A 76 -20.25 -31.08 -33.90
N LEU A 77 -21.50 -30.73 -34.22
CA LEU A 77 -22.11 -29.46 -33.81
C LEU A 77 -22.21 -29.35 -32.28
N VAL A 78 -22.70 -30.38 -31.59
CA VAL A 78 -22.78 -30.40 -30.11
C VAL A 78 -21.39 -30.29 -29.47
N SER A 79 -20.40 -30.97 -30.03
CA SER A 79 -19.01 -30.91 -29.56
C SER A 79 -18.42 -29.50 -29.73
N LEU A 80 -18.66 -28.87 -30.87
CA LEU A 80 -18.24 -27.48 -31.14
C LEU A 80 -18.95 -26.49 -30.20
N LEU A 81 -20.25 -26.64 -29.97
CA LEU A 81 -21.01 -25.80 -29.04
C LEU A 81 -20.52 -25.97 -27.59
N THR A 82 -20.21 -27.20 -27.18
CA THR A 82 -19.69 -27.49 -25.84
C THR A 82 -18.29 -26.89 -25.65
N ALA A 83 -17.41 -27.02 -26.65
CA ALA A 83 -16.09 -26.39 -26.64
C ALA A 83 -16.19 -24.85 -26.62
N ALA A 84 -17.10 -24.27 -27.41
CA ALA A 84 -17.34 -22.83 -27.44
C ALA A 84 -17.89 -22.31 -26.10
N SER A 85 -18.82 -23.03 -25.48
CA SER A 85 -19.37 -22.71 -24.16
C SER A 85 -18.29 -22.81 -23.07
N GLY A 86 -17.49 -23.87 -23.07
CA GLY A 86 -16.37 -24.04 -22.14
C GLY A 86 -15.35 -22.91 -22.23
N ARG A 87 -15.04 -22.43 -23.45
CA ARG A 87 -14.18 -21.25 -23.65
C ARG A 87 -14.81 -19.97 -23.09
N ARG A 88 -16.11 -19.76 -23.28
CA ARG A 88 -16.83 -18.58 -22.74
C ARG A 88 -16.87 -18.59 -21.22
N VAL A 89 -17.23 -19.71 -20.60
CA VAL A 89 -17.25 -19.88 -19.14
C VAL A 89 -15.84 -19.70 -18.57
N GLY A 90 -14.81 -20.28 -19.21
CA GLY A 90 -13.42 -20.11 -18.79
C GLY A 90 -12.99 -18.64 -18.76
N ARG A 91 -13.38 -17.84 -19.77
CA ARG A 91 -13.11 -16.40 -19.80
C ARG A 91 -13.85 -15.64 -18.69
N LEU A 92 -15.11 -15.99 -18.43
CA LEU A 92 -15.90 -15.36 -17.36
C LEU A 92 -15.29 -15.67 -15.99
N VAL A 93 -14.93 -16.93 -15.72
CA VAL A 93 -14.26 -17.33 -14.48
C VAL A 93 -12.93 -16.62 -14.31
N ALA A 94 -12.10 -16.54 -15.37
CA ALA A 94 -10.83 -15.81 -15.31
C ALA A 94 -11.04 -14.32 -14.95
N ARG A 95 -12.04 -13.66 -15.55
CA ARG A 95 -12.40 -12.27 -15.23
C ARG A 95 -12.88 -12.11 -13.77
N HIS A 96 -13.69 -13.04 -13.28
CA HIS A 96 -14.15 -13.00 -11.88
C HIS A 96 -13.01 -13.23 -10.89
N VAL A 97 -12.09 -14.15 -11.18
CA VAL A 97 -10.89 -14.37 -10.36
C VAL A 97 -10.01 -13.12 -10.36
N GLU A 98 -9.80 -12.50 -11.52
CA GLU A 98 -9.01 -11.27 -11.61
C GLU A 98 -9.67 -10.10 -10.84
N ALA A 99 -10.98 -9.92 -10.99
CA ALA A 99 -11.73 -8.91 -10.26
C ALA A 99 -11.67 -9.13 -8.73
N ASN A 100 -11.86 -10.38 -8.28
CA ASN A 100 -11.74 -10.72 -6.86
C ASN A 100 -10.33 -10.51 -6.32
N ASN A 101 -9.29 -10.85 -7.09
CA ASN A 101 -7.91 -10.61 -6.70
C ASN A 101 -7.62 -9.10 -6.56
N ARG A 102 -8.15 -8.27 -7.47
CA ARG A 102 -8.04 -6.81 -7.37
C ARG A 102 -8.75 -6.29 -6.11
N LEU A 103 -9.97 -6.74 -5.83
CA LEU A 103 -10.71 -6.36 -4.62
C LEU A 103 -9.97 -6.78 -3.34
N LEU A 104 -9.45 -8.02 -3.30
CA LEU A 104 -8.66 -8.50 -2.17
C LEU A 104 -7.40 -7.64 -1.97
N SER A 105 -6.68 -7.31 -3.05
CA SER A 105 -5.49 -6.45 -2.96
C SER A 105 -5.81 -5.04 -2.47
N ALA A 106 -6.95 -4.48 -2.88
CA ALA A 106 -7.42 -3.17 -2.43
C ALA A 106 -7.77 -3.18 -0.93
N LEU A 107 -8.48 -4.22 -0.47
CA LEU A 107 -8.80 -4.40 0.95
C LEU A 107 -7.54 -4.59 1.82
N ILE A 108 -6.55 -5.32 1.32
CA ILE A 108 -5.25 -5.47 2.02
C ILE A 108 -4.54 -4.11 2.12
N ALA A 109 -4.51 -3.33 1.04
CA ALA A 109 -3.90 -2.00 1.05
C ALA A 109 -4.64 -1.03 1.98
N GLU A 110 -5.98 -1.06 1.98
CA GLU A 110 -6.81 -0.23 2.84
C GLU A 110 -6.61 -0.57 4.32
N THR A 111 -6.61 -1.85 4.67
CA THR A 111 -6.37 -2.28 6.06
C THR A 111 -4.96 -1.96 6.54
N ALA A 112 -3.95 -2.05 5.67
CA ALA A 112 -2.59 -1.61 5.99
C ALA A 112 -2.52 -0.10 6.24
N SER A 113 -3.15 0.70 5.37
CA SER A 113 -3.25 2.17 5.53
C SER A 113 -4.00 2.56 6.80
N ALA A 114 -5.12 1.89 7.10
CA ALA A 114 -5.90 2.12 8.31
C ALA A 114 -5.08 1.81 9.58
N LYS A 115 -4.37 0.68 9.59
CA LYS A 115 -3.46 0.33 10.69
C LYS A 115 -2.32 1.34 10.86
N GLN A 116 -1.76 1.85 9.75
CA GLN A 116 -0.72 2.86 9.81
C GLN A 116 -1.26 4.20 10.34
N ALA A 117 -2.44 4.63 9.88
CA ALA A 117 -3.09 5.84 10.36
C ALA A 117 -3.48 5.73 11.85
N GLU A 118 -3.97 4.57 12.27
CA GLU A 118 -4.25 4.29 13.69
C GLU A 118 -2.96 4.30 14.51
N ALA A 119 -1.92 3.61 14.03
CA ALA A 119 -0.61 3.59 14.68
C ALA A 119 0.03 4.97 14.75
N GLN A 120 -0.30 5.91 13.86
CA GLN A 120 0.10 7.31 13.94
C GLN A 120 -0.76 8.11 14.92
N ARG A 121 -2.07 7.87 14.97
CA ARG A 121 -3.00 8.53 15.92
C ARG A 121 -2.72 8.15 17.37
N VAL A 122 -2.23 6.94 17.62
CA VAL A 122 -1.99 6.41 18.97
C VAL A 122 -0.59 6.80 19.49
N ARG A 123 0.20 7.61 18.76
CA ARG A 123 1.55 8.00 19.23
C ARG A 123 1.51 9.15 20.22
N ALA A 124 2.57 9.24 21.01
CA ALA A 124 2.90 10.46 21.72
C ALA A 124 3.24 11.54 20.69
N TYR A 125 2.77 12.76 20.93
CA TYR A 125 3.06 13.91 20.07
C TYR A 125 3.36 15.09 20.98
N LEU A 126 4.63 15.48 21.06
CA LEU A 126 5.03 16.63 21.86
C LEU A 126 4.91 17.91 21.04
N GLY A 127 4.47 18.99 21.67
CA GLY A 127 4.50 20.32 21.08
C GLY A 127 4.84 21.37 22.12
N ILE A 128 5.28 22.53 21.66
CA ILE A 128 5.52 23.69 22.50
C ILE A 128 4.19 24.43 22.67
N ALA A 129 3.63 24.39 23.87
CA ALA A 129 2.39 25.08 24.22
C ALA A 129 2.62 26.60 24.39
N GLY A 130 3.81 26.99 24.85
CA GLY A 130 4.18 28.39 25.02
C GLY A 130 5.63 28.58 25.41
N ILE A 131 6.18 29.77 25.12
CA ILE A 131 7.50 30.18 25.57
C ILE A 131 7.36 31.59 26.15
N THR A 132 7.67 31.77 27.42
CA THR A 132 7.43 33.02 28.16
C THR A 132 8.65 33.48 28.95
N PHE A 133 8.66 34.75 29.36
CA PHE A 133 9.69 35.35 30.21
C PHE A 133 9.14 35.64 31.60
N GLN A 134 9.86 35.23 32.65
CA GLN A 134 9.45 35.59 34.01
C GLN A 134 10.01 36.96 34.42
N GLN A 135 11.25 37.28 34.02
CA GLN A 135 11.94 38.52 34.41
C GLN A 135 12.92 38.94 33.32
N PHE A 136 12.66 40.09 32.67
CA PHE A 136 13.61 40.74 31.77
C PHE A 136 13.95 42.12 32.33
N ALA A 137 15.19 42.30 32.78
CA ALA A 137 15.70 43.59 33.24
C ALA A 137 17.21 43.65 33.01
N PRO A 138 17.77 44.83 32.67
CA PRO A 138 19.21 45.02 32.57
C PRO A 138 19.96 44.55 33.82
N GLY A 139 21.06 43.83 33.61
CA GLY A 139 21.91 43.32 34.69
C GLY A 139 21.31 42.18 35.54
N LYS A 140 20.12 41.69 35.21
CA LYS A 140 19.50 40.52 35.87
C LYS A 140 19.60 39.27 35.00
N ARG A 141 19.57 38.11 35.66
CA ARG A 141 19.42 36.81 35.00
C ARG A 141 18.02 36.71 34.39
N ILE A 142 17.94 36.38 33.12
CA ILE A 142 16.66 36.16 32.42
C ILE A 142 16.24 34.71 32.63
N ALA A 143 15.01 34.50 33.05
CA ALA A 143 14.38 33.17 33.08
C ALA A 143 13.38 33.05 31.93
N VAL A 144 13.62 32.07 31.05
CA VAL A 144 12.74 31.67 29.95
C VAL A 144 12.04 30.37 30.33
N GLN A 145 10.71 30.40 30.34
CA GLN A 145 9.88 29.25 30.63
C GLN A 145 9.32 28.68 29.33
N VAL A 146 9.66 27.43 29.03
CA VAL A 146 9.19 26.66 27.87
C VAL A 146 8.15 25.66 28.35
N GLU A 147 6.90 25.81 27.93
CA GLU A 147 5.85 24.84 28.22
C GLU A 147 5.76 23.81 27.10
N ILE A 148 6.02 22.55 27.43
CA ILE A 148 5.88 21.40 26.53
C ILE A 148 4.58 20.68 26.91
N ARG A 149 3.76 20.34 25.92
CA ARG A 149 2.55 19.54 26.12
C ARG A 149 2.57 18.33 25.21
N ASN A 150 2.10 17.21 25.74
CA ASN A 150 1.81 16.02 24.94
C ASN A 150 0.38 16.12 24.40
N TYR A 151 0.24 16.37 23.10
CA TYR A 151 -1.03 16.35 22.38
C TYR A 151 -1.38 14.96 21.83
N GLY A 152 -0.47 13.99 21.98
CA GLY A 152 -0.69 12.60 21.60
C GLY A 152 -1.61 11.85 22.57
N ALA A 153 -2.11 10.70 22.11
CA ALA A 153 -3.00 9.85 22.90
C ALA A 153 -2.26 8.95 23.90
N THR A 154 -0.94 8.82 23.77
CA THR A 154 -0.11 7.98 24.64
C THR A 154 1.01 8.75 25.32
N PRO A 155 1.54 8.27 26.45
CA PRO A 155 2.62 8.95 27.18
C PRO A 155 3.92 9.03 26.37
N ALA A 156 4.60 10.17 26.42
CA ALA A 156 5.98 10.32 25.96
C ALA A 156 6.93 9.92 27.11
N ARG A 157 7.88 9.03 26.86
CA ARG A 157 8.84 8.51 27.85
C ARG A 157 10.25 9.03 27.58
N ALA A 158 11.14 8.85 28.55
CA ALA A 158 12.57 9.19 28.44
C ALA A 158 12.80 10.60 27.83
N LEU A 159 12.01 11.58 28.27
CA LEU A 159 12.04 12.92 27.67
C LEU A 159 13.34 13.63 28.06
N VAL A 160 14.22 13.85 27.08
CA VAL A 160 15.51 14.54 27.25
C VAL A 160 15.50 15.84 26.45
N PRO A 161 15.32 16.99 27.11
CA PRO A 161 15.32 18.28 26.43
C PRO A 161 16.76 18.74 26.19
N ASP A 162 17.06 19.06 24.93
CA ASP A 162 18.35 19.57 24.45
C ASP A 162 18.08 20.92 23.77
N LEU A 163 17.69 21.90 24.59
CA LEU A 163 17.30 23.24 24.17
C LEU A 163 18.32 24.28 24.64
N GLN A 164 18.49 25.32 23.83
CA GLN A 164 19.53 26.32 23.97
C GLN A 164 18.96 27.71 23.72
N ILE A 165 19.39 28.68 24.55
CA ILE A 165 19.04 30.08 24.38
C ILE A 165 20.25 30.82 23.84
N LEU A 166 20.07 31.51 22.72
CA LEU A 166 21.10 32.24 22.01
C LEU A 166 20.72 33.72 21.91
N VAL A 167 21.72 34.59 21.99
CA VAL A 167 21.58 36.02 21.68
C VAL A 167 22.34 36.28 20.38
N ARG A 168 21.62 36.68 19.32
CA ARG A 168 22.18 36.90 17.97
C ARG A 168 21.55 38.13 17.31
N THR A 169 22.20 38.66 16.29
CA THR A 169 21.62 39.72 15.43
C THR A 169 20.47 39.15 14.60
N PHE A 170 19.38 39.91 14.43
CA PHE A 170 18.24 39.48 13.61
C PHE A 170 18.25 40.14 12.23
N PRO A 171 17.96 39.42 11.13
CA PRO A 171 17.74 37.97 11.07
C PRO A 171 19.07 37.20 11.12
N ASP A 172 19.12 36.17 11.96
CA ASP A 172 20.22 35.22 11.96
C ASP A 172 20.03 34.16 10.87
N VAL A 173 20.95 34.13 9.91
CA VAL A 173 20.97 33.17 8.79
C VAL A 173 21.89 31.98 9.12
N SER A 174 22.65 32.02 10.22
CA SER A 174 23.57 30.96 10.61
C SER A 174 22.85 29.84 11.37
N SER A 175 23.04 28.60 10.93
CA SER A 175 22.37 27.42 11.47
C SER A 175 23.04 26.84 12.72
N ASP A 176 24.28 27.20 12.99
CA ASP A 176 25.08 26.63 14.07
C ASP A 176 25.86 27.76 14.73
N ASP A 177 25.63 27.96 16.03
CA ASP A 177 26.69 28.27 16.99
C ASP A 177 26.04 28.62 18.34
N GLY A 178 26.37 27.84 19.37
CA GLY A 178 26.19 28.20 20.77
C GLY A 178 25.42 27.16 21.58
N ARG A 179 26.14 26.21 22.17
CA ARG A 179 25.55 25.29 23.14
C ARG A 179 25.29 26.01 24.46
N ALA A 180 24.03 26.26 24.81
CA ALA A 180 23.67 26.50 26.20
C ALA A 180 23.42 25.14 26.87
N GLU A 181 24.06 24.89 28.02
CA GLU A 181 23.81 23.66 28.77
C GLU A 181 22.40 23.69 29.37
N PRO A 182 21.63 22.59 29.26
CA PRO A 182 20.34 22.50 29.93
C PRO A 182 20.55 22.66 31.45
N ALA A 183 19.77 23.55 32.08
CA ALA A 183 19.89 23.84 33.51
C ALA A 183 19.51 22.64 34.40
N GLU A 184 18.80 21.65 33.85
CA GLU A 184 18.42 20.42 34.54
C GLU A 184 18.42 19.22 33.58
N ILE A 185 19.07 18.13 34.01
CA ILE A 185 18.93 16.81 33.39
C ILE A 185 17.54 16.31 33.80
N PHE A 186 16.63 16.26 32.84
CA PHE A 186 15.27 15.81 33.08
C PHE A 186 15.08 14.36 32.62
N PRO A 187 14.85 13.39 33.51
CA PRO A 187 14.23 12.13 33.16
C PRO A 187 12.75 12.18 33.56
N GLY A 188 11.84 12.33 32.59
CA GLY A 188 10.42 12.25 32.90
C GLY A 188 9.57 11.68 31.80
N THR A 189 8.46 11.09 32.22
CA THR A 189 7.36 10.70 31.35
C THR A 189 6.31 11.81 31.37
N LEU A 190 5.77 12.16 30.20
CA LEU A 190 4.69 13.13 30.05
C LEU A 190 3.44 12.40 29.55
N ALA A 191 2.42 12.27 30.41
CA ALA A 191 1.19 11.57 30.02
C ALA A 191 0.41 12.35 28.95
N ALA A 192 -0.56 11.69 28.31
CA ALA A 192 -1.42 12.30 27.31
C ALA A 192 -2.15 13.53 27.88
N GLY A 193 -2.13 14.64 27.14
CA GLY A 193 -2.75 15.92 27.53
C GLY A 193 -1.99 16.72 28.60
N GLN A 194 -1.00 16.12 29.27
CA GLN A 194 -0.23 16.82 30.30
C GLN A 194 0.73 17.84 29.68
N GLY A 195 0.80 19.00 30.33
CA GLY A 195 1.79 20.04 30.09
C GLY A 195 2.84 20.05 31.17
N ARG A 196 4.05 20.49 30.84
CA ARG A 196 5.13 20.70 31.78
C ARG A 196 5.95 21.91 31.36
N SER A 197 6.34 22.72 32.33
CA SER A 197 7.21 23.86 32.10
C SER A 197 8.66 23.53 32.42
N LEU A 198 9.56 23.88 31.50
CA LEU A 198 11.01 23.88 31.68
C LEU A 198 11.48 25.32 31.84
N VAL A 199 12.35 25.59 32.81
CA VAL A 199 12.87 26.93 33.06
C VAL A 199 14.36 26.95 32.74
N TYR A 200 14.73 27.79 31.78
CA TYR A 200 16.10 28.04 31.36
C TYR A 200 16.50 29.42 31.81
N ALA A 201 17.70 29.56 32.36
CA ALA A 201 18.12 30.82 32.94
C ALA A 201 19.43 31.30 32.30
N LEU A 202 19.33 32.38 31.54
CA LEU A 202 20.43 33.03 30.83
C LEU A 202 20.99 34.18 31.66
N ASP A 203 22.27 34.14 31.97
CA ASP A 203 22.95 35.21 32.68
C ASP A 203 23.49 36.25 31.69
N LEU A 204 22.87 37.44 31.70
CA LEU A 204 23.33 38.58 30.92
C LEU A 204 24.24 39.54 31.71
N SER A 205 24.45 39.29 33.01
CA SER A 205 25.19 40.22 33.88
C SER A 205 26.63 40.42 33.45
N ALA A 206 27.23 39.41 32.82
CA ALA A 206 28.59 39.46 32.31
C ALA A 206 28.76 40.40 31.09
N HIS A 207 27.68 40.76 30.41
CA HIS A 207 27.73 41.49 29.14
C HIS A 207 26.82 42.73 29.20
N PRO A 208 27.31 43.85 29.77
CA PRO A 208 26.53 45.08 29.84
C PRO A 208 26.14 45.54 28.43
N ASN A 209 24.95 46.14 28.28
CA ASN A 209 24.34 46.58 27.02
C ASN A 209 23.63 45.50 26.18
N ILE A 210 23.76 44.19 26.47
CA ILE A 210 23.03 43.17 25.69
C ILE A 210 21.51 43.30 25.85
N ALA A 211 21.04 43.53 27.09
CA ALA A 211 19.61 43.65 27.36
C ALA A 211 18.99 44.83 26.60
N GLU A 212 19.67 45.98 26.62
CA GLU A 212 19.28 47.19 25.91
C GLU A 212 19.24 46.98 24.40
N ARG A 213 20.23 46.27 23.84
CA ARG A 213 20.27 45.93 22.41
C ARG A 213 19.19 44.94 21.99
N ILE A 214 18.79 44.03 22.88
CA ILE A 214 17.64 43.14 22.65
C ILE A 214 16.33 43.95 22.63
N VAL A 215 16.14 44.86 23.59
CA VAL A 215 14.95 45.74 23.66
C VAL A 215 14.90 46.72 22.48
N GLY A 216 16.06 47.22 22.06
CA GLY A 216 16.21 48.05 20.86
C GLY A 216 16.00 47.29 19.55
N GLY A 217 15.87 45.96 19.59
CA GLY A 217 15.61 45.12 18.42
C GLY A 217 16.82 44.86 17.53
N GLU A 218 18.02 45.31 17.94
CA GLU A 218 19.29 45.03 17.27
C GLU A 218 19.68 43.56 17.44
N LEU A 219 19.50 43.05 18.66
CA LEU A 219 19.68 41.64 19.00
C LEU A 219 18.31 40.96 19.21
N ALA A 220 18.29 39.65 19.02
CA ALA A 220 17.15 38.80 19.28
C ALA A 220 17.56 37.63 20.19
N LEU A 221 16.58 37.16 20.96
CA LEU A 221 16.65 35.93 21.72
C LEU A 221 16.10 34.80 20.88
N TYR A 222 16.93 33.80 20.63
CA TYR A 222 16.56 32.57 19.95
C TYR A 222 16.50 31.43 20.95
N LEU A 223 15.46 30.61 20.88
CA LEU A 223 15.39 29.31 21.53
C LEU A 223 15.50 28.25 20.44
N ARG A 224 16.59 27.49 20.42
CA ARG A 224 16.86 26.44 19.44
C ARG A 224 17.17 25.13 20.10
N GLY A 225 16.83 24.02 19.47
CA GLY A 225 17.27 22.70 19.89
C GLY A 225 16.25 21.62 19.57
N ARG A 226 16.35 20.52 20.31
CA ARG A 226 15.48 19.36 20.14
C ARG A 226 15.10 18.75 21.47
N ILE A 227 13.90 18.19 21.56
CA ILE A 227 13.47 17.40 22.71
C ILE A 227 13.36 15.96 22.24
N ARG A 228 14.25 15.09 22.73
CA ARG A 228 14.24 13.66 22.43
C ARG A 228 13.27 12.95 23.38
N TYR A 229 12.51 11.99 22.88
CA TYR A 229 11.61 11.18 23.69
C TYR A 229 11.36 9.83 23.03
N GLU A 230 10.82 8.89 23.78
CA GLU A 230 10.35 7.60 23.28
C GLU A 230 8.82 7.56 23.29
N ASP A 231 8.22 6.99 22.24
CA ASP A 231 6.80 6.68 22.26
C ASP A 231 6.51 5.44 23.14
N VAL A 232 5.23 5.08 23.29
CA VAL A 232 4.83 3.89 24.06
C VAL A 232 5.36 2.58 23.46
N LEU A 233 5.71 2.58 22.17
CA LEU A 233 6.26 1.44 21.44
C LEU A 233 7.79 1.36 21.58
N GLY A 234 8.43 2.32 22.25
CA GLY A 234 9.89 2.41 22.41
C GLY A 234 10.62 2.98 21.19
N ASN A 235 9.91 3.57 20.22
CA ASN A 235 10.57 4.22 19.09
C ASN A 235 11.08 5.61 19.50
N PRO A 236 12.36 5.93 19.20
CA PRO A 236 12.89 7.26 19.45
C PRO A 236 12.24 8.28 18.49
N GLN A 237 11.83 9.41 19.06
CA GLN A 237 11.26 10.57 18.39
C GLN A 237 11.98 11.83 18.86
N HIS A 238 11.93 12.88 18.06
CA HIS A 238 12.39 14.19 18.50
C HIS A 238 11.48 15.31 18.03
N LEU A 239 11.28 16.30 18.89
CA LEU A 239 10.63 17.57 18.59
C LEU A 239 11.70 18.62 18.35
N THR A 240 11.79 19.15 17.13
CA THR A 240 12.66 20.30 16.82
C THR A 240 11.96 21.59 17.23
N VAL A 241 12.70 22.49 17.88
CA VAL A 241 12.21 23.78 18.35
C VAL A 241 13.11 24.87 17.79
N ASN A 242 12.52 25.81 17.04
CA ASN A 242 13.16 27.06 16.67
C ASN A 242 12.19 28.21 16.89
N ALA A 243 12.51 29.08 17.84
CA ALA A 243 11.68 30.21 18.21
C ALA A 243 12.52 31.47 18.38
N VAL A 244 11.93 32.63 18.09
CA VAL A 244 12.62 33.92 18.19
C VAL A 244 11.73 34.98 18.82
N THR A 245 12.34 35.91 19.55
CA THR A 245 11.70 37.13 20.03
C THR A 245 12.71 38.26 20.14
N ARG A 246 12.23 39.50 19.97
CA ARG A 246 13.08 40.70 19.95
C ARG A 246 12.26 41.97 20.22
N GLY A 247 12.98 43.04 20.51
CA GLY A 247 12.40 44.37 20.60
C GLY A 247 11.48 44.53 21.81
N GLN A 248 10.48 45.40 21.65
CA GLN A 248 9.51 45.74 22.70
C GLN A 248 8.69 44.52 23.20
N ARG A 249 8.53 43.49 22.35
CA ARG A 249 7.85 42.23 22.69
C ARG A 249 8.47 41.54 23.90
N VAL A 250 9.79 41.67 24.08
CA VAL A 250 10.51 41.10 25.23
C VAL A 250 10.13 41.85 26.53
N ASN A 251 9.99 43.17 26.44
CA ASN A 251 9.62 44.01 27.58
C ASN A 251 8.15 43.80 27.98
N GLU A 252 7.28 43.62 26.99
CA GLU A 252 5.85 43.33 27.17
C GLU A 252 5.58 41.87 27.56
N ARG A 253 6.63 41.05 27.66
CA ARG A 253 6.58 39.62 28.01
C ARG A 253 5.70 38.81 27.05
N GLU A 254 5.67 39.24 25.79
CA GLU A 254 4.96 38.50 24.76
C GLU A 254 5.67 37.15 24.48
N PRO A 255 4.89 36.12 24.11
CA PRO A 255 5.46 34.82 23.78
C PRO A 255 6.36 34.88 22.54
N PHE A 256 7.31 33.95 22.47
CA PHE A 256 8.17 33.82 21.29
C PHE A 256 7.35 33.54 20.03
N THR A 257 7.85 34.02 18.90
CA THR A 257 7.33 33.57 17.60
C THR A 257 7.97 32.24 17.27
N LEU A 258 7.16 31.19 17.18
CA LEU A 258 7.60 29.87 16.73
C LEU A 258 7.87 29.95 15.22
N LEU A 259 9.11 29.66 14.83
CA LEU A 259 9.52 29.62 13.43
C LEU A 259 9.33 28.22 12.86
N GLU A 260 9.69 27.21 13.65
CA GLU A 260 9.59 25.80 13.26
C GLU A 260 9.32 24.92 14.48
N THR A 261 8.33 24.04 14.33
CA THR A 261 8.03 22.96 15.28
C THR A 261 7.58 21.73 14.51
N GLY A 262 8.28 20.60 14.70
CA GLY A 262 7.95 19.35 14.04
C GLY A 262 8.43 18.15 14.85
N ASN A 263 7.62 17.09 14.86
CA ASN A 263 8.05 15.79 15.39
C ASN A 263 8.58 14.95 14.23
N GLU A 264 9.78 14.44 14.38
CA GLU A 264 10.41 13.55 13.40
C GLU A 264 10.82 12.24 14.07
N ALA A 265 10.60 11.13 13.35
CA ALA A 265 11.12 9.83 13.74
C ALA A 265 12.63 9.81 13.45
N THR A 266 13.40 9.28 14.40
CA THR A 266 14.86 9.15 14.25
C THR A 266 15.21 7.88 13.48
#